data_AF-A0A8C6QDY9-F1
#
_entry.id   AF-A0A8C6QDY9-F1
#
_cell.length_a   1.000
_cell.length_b   1.000
_cell.length_c   1.000
_cell.angle_alpha   90.00
_cell.angle_beta   90.00
_cell.angle_gamma   90.00
#
_symmetry.space_group_name_H-M   'P 1'
#
loop_
_entity.id
_entity.type
_entity.pdbx_description
1 polymer ?
#
loop_
_entity_poly.entity_id
_entity_poly.type
_entity_poly.pdbx_seq_one_letter_code
_entity_poly.pdbx_strand_id
1 'polypeptide(L)'
;MKSQGVLWVLLGLLLWLEPRTASLPLVMDFIIQALTELEQKILVTQVNGTASAWILSAQDSSLHNPLHRHLLLKTENHKATELGPHPLSPEIQDLISEVAQHDVRDGQEYGVVLAPDGSTVAVQPLLVGLEAGLQGHRVVDLPLNCLATPCDAGDDLPDVGAIWPGLRNASPDASIPDVGATLPNGKTKASTIVERLLAITLAGDLSLPFFHSPQTRSPPGLGTEGCWDQLSAPRVFTLLNPKASRLTMAFLNGALDGALLADHLNQIHKPHPPLSHLLRQYYGAGVAGDPEFRSNFRRRNGASVTSALTLAQQVWGALVLLQKLELGHPQLKNMSQEQLAQVATYASKEFTEAFLGCPPIHPRCRWGAAPYRGRPTPLRLPLGFLYVHHTYVPSLPCTTFALCEADMRSMQRFHQDTRGWNDIGYSFVVGSDGYVYEGRGWHWVGAHTLRHNSRGFGVAFVGNYTGTLPSEAALLTVRDLLPSCGIRAGLLRPDYKLLGHRQLVHSDCPGNALFSLLSTWPHFTATEN
;
A
#
# COMPACT_ATOMS: atom_id res chain seq x y z
N MET A 1 -19.03 -36.52 -35.68
CA MET A 1 -19.65 -37.54 -34.79
C MET A 1 -18.99 -37.44 -33.42
N LYS A 2 -19.83 -37.43 -32.38
CA LYS A 2 -19.46 -37.38 -30.97
C LYS A 2 -18.28 -38.29 -30.63
N SER A 3 -17.34 -37.79 -29.84
CA SER A 3 -17.30 -38.11 -28.40
C SER A 3 -16.09 -37.38 -27.79
N GLN A 4 -16.31 -36.30 -27.03
CA GLN A 4 -16.65 -36.34 -25.60
C GLN A 4 -15.55 -36.92 -24.67
N GLY A 5 -14.32 -37.11 -25.13
CA GLY A 5 -13.25 -37.67 -24.29
C GLY A 5 -12.36 -36.69 -23.52
N VAL A 6 -12.22 -35.43 -23.97
CA VAL A 6 -11.10 -34.57 -23.48
C VAL A 6 -11.57 -33.29 -22.78
N LEU A 7 -12.85 -32.93 -22.93
CA LEU A 7 -13.47 -31.80 -22.21
C LEU A 7 -13.68 -32.09 -20.70
N TRP A 8 -13.41 -33.31 -20.25
CA TRP A 8 -13.54 -33.72 -18.84
C TRP A 8 -12.21 -33.84 -18.09
N VAL A 9 -11.06 -33.87 -18.78
CA VAL A 9 -9.76 -34.03 -18.11
C VAL A 9 -9.20 -32.69 -17.62
N LEU A 10 -9.51 -31.59 -18.32
CA LEU A 10 -9.15 -30.24 -17.88
C LEU A 10 -10.18 -29.61 -16.93
N LEU A 11 -11.47 -29.99 -17.03
CA LEU A 11 -12.45 -29.70 -15.97
C LEU A 11 -12.22 -30.57 -14.72
N GLY A 12 -11.62 -31.75 -14.87
CA GLY A 12 -11.35 -32.69 -13.77
C GLY A 12 -10.17 -32.31 -12.86
N LEU A 13 -9.23 -31.48 -13.33
CA LEU A 13 -8.08 -31.01 -12.54
C LEU A 13 -8.28 -29.64 -11.88
N LEU A 14 -9.30 -28.88 -12.32
CA LEU A 14 -9.70 -27.61 -11.71
C LEU A 14 -10.97 -27.72 -10.84
N LEU A 15 -11.71 -28.84 -10.90
CA LEU A 15 -12.86 -29.09 -10.02
C LEU A 15 -12.55 -29.94 -8.79
N TRP A 16 -11.36 -30.55 -8.68
CA TRP A 16 -10.92 -31.28 -7.48
C TRP A 16 -9.49 -30.91 -7.11
N LEU A 17 -9.33 -29.78 -6.45
CA LEU A 17 -8.24 -29.60 -5.51
C LEU A 17 -8.87 -29.14 -4.20
N GLU A 18 -9.07 -30.09 -3.29
CA GLU A 18 -9.11 -29.71 -1.88
C GLU A 18 -7.84 -28.89 -1.59
N PRO A 19 -7.95 -27.76 -0.89
CA PRO A 19 -6.81 -26.89 -0.63
C PRO A 19 -5.79 -27.69 0.19
N ARG A 20 -4.75 -28.20 -0.49
CA ARG A 20 -3.55 -28.67 0.19
C ARG A 20 -2.76 -27.43 0.54
N THR A 21 -2.52 -27.25 1.83
CA THR A 21 -1.64 -26.22 2.37
C THR A 21 -0.28 -26.35 1.69
N ALA A 22 0.24 -25.29 1.07
CA ALA A 22 1.57 -25.33 0.48
C ALA A 22 2.59 -25.76 1.54
N SER A 23 3.72 -26.34 1.16
CA SER A 23 4.83 -26.64 2.09
C SER A 23 5.78 -25.44 2.28
N LEU A 24 5.71 -24.44 1.39
CA LEU A 24 6.61 -23.29 1.35
C LEU A 24 6.07 -22.07 2.10
N PRO A 25 6.92 -21.33 2.83
CA PRO A 25 6.57 -20.02 3.38
C PRO A 25 5.97 -19.06 2.33
N LEU A 26 4.96 -18.28 2.72
CA LEU A 26 4.34 -17.27 1.88
C LEU A 26 5.19 -16.00 1.85
N VAL A 27 6.33 -16.05 1.17
CA VAL A 27 7.25 -14.91 0.99
C VAL A 27 7.41 -14.56 -0.49
N MET A 28 7.61 -13.27 -0.78
CA MET A 28 7.75 -12.74 -2.15
C MET A 28 8.90 -13.40 -2.93
N ASP A 29 9.97 -13.82 -2.26
CA ASP A 29 11.10 -14.49 -2.91
C ASP A 29 10.70 -15.80 -3.62
N PHE A 30 9.74 -16.56 -3.08
CA PHE A 30 9.24 -17.75 -3.76
C PHE A 30 8.34 -17.41 -4.95
N ILE A 31 7.62 -16.27 -4.92
CA ILE A 31 6.89 -15.76 -6.10
C ILE A 31 7.88 -15.40 -7.20
N ILE A 32 8.97 -14.71 -6.84
CA ILE A 32 10.05 -14.37 -7.78
C ILE A 32 10.72 -15.64 -8.32
N GLN A 33 10.94 -16.66 -7.48
CA GLN A 33 11.48 -17.95 -7.91
C GLN A 33 10.54 -18.66 -8.89
N ALA A 34 9.24 -18.70 -8.58
CA ALA A 34 8.22 -19.27 -9.46
C ALA A 34 8.24 -18.61 -10.85
N LEU A 35 8.30 -17.28 -10.90
CA LEU A 35 8.43 -16.52 -12.14
C LEU A 35 9.74 -16.84 -12.88
N THR A 36 10.85 -16.95 -12.15
CA THR A 36 12.15 -17.30 -12.74
C THR A 36 12.11 -18.67 -13.42
N GLU A 37 11.53 -19.69 -12.77
CA GLU A 37 11.41 -21.03 -13.35
C GLU A 37 10.51 -21.06 -14.58
N LEU A 38 9.42 -20.29 -14.58
CA LEU A 38 8.55 -20.15 -15.74
C LEU A 38 9.26 -19.47 -16.91
N GLU A 39 9.96 -18.35 -16.65
CA GLU A 39 10.67 -17.58 -17.67
C GLU A 39 11.83 -18.38 -18.30
N GLN A 40 12.54 -19.19 -17.51
CA GLN A 40 13.61 -20.06 -18.03
C GLN A 40 13.09 -21.20 -18.91
N LYS A 41 11.92 -21.78 -18.58
CA LYS A 41 11.33 -22.90 -19.33
C LYS A 41 10.71 -22.49 -20.66
N ILE A 42 10.31 -21.22 -20.82
CA ILE A 42 9.63 -20.68 -22.02
C ILE A 42 10.60 -20.38 -23.18
N LEU A 43 11.91 -20.54 -23.00
CA LEU A 43 12.94 -20.09 -23.95
C LEU A 43 13.14 -20.95 -25.22
N VAL A 44 12.19 -21.79 -25.64
CA VAL A 44 12.34 -22.62 -26.86
C VAL A 44 11.34 -22.32 -27.98
N THR A 45 10.25 -21.59 -27.78
CA THR A 45 9.34 -21.26 -28.91
C THR A 45 8.67 -19.90 -28.81
N GLN A 46 9.14 -19.00 -29.69
CA GLN A 46 8.58 -17.73 -30.12
C GLN A 46 8.54 -16.55 -29.13
N VAL A 47 9.28 -15.52 -29.57
CA VAL A 47 9.29 -14.13 -29.10
C VAL A 47 7.91 -13.50 -29.30
N ASN A 48 7.48 -12.74 -28.29
CA ASN A 48 6.23 -11.96 -28.14
C ASN A 48 5.06 -12.68 -27.46
N GLY A 49 4.88 -12.42 -26.15
CA GLY A 49 3.57 -12.49 -25.48
C GLY A 49 3.37 -13.53 -24.37
N THR A 50 4.41 -14.00 -23.69
CA THR A 50 4.35 -15.28 -22.96
C THR A 50 4.14 -15.22 -21.43
N ALA A 51 4.34 -14.08 -20.75
CA ALA A 51 3.89 -13.94 -19.35
C ALA A 51 2.36 -13.95 -19.23
N SER A 52 1.67 -13.49 -20.29
CA SER A 52 0.21 -13.51 -20.41
C SER A 52 -0.38 -14.92 -20.32
N ALA A 53 0.31 -15.96 -20.81
CA ALA A 53 -0.20 -17.33 -20.80
C ALA A 53 -0.28 -17.95 -19.39
N TRP A 54 0.65 -17.58 -18.49
CA TRP A 54 0.60 -18.00 -17.08
C TRP A 54 -0.56 -17.33 -16.33
N ILE A 55 -0.73 -16.02 -16.57
CA ILE A 55 -1.81 -15.21 -15.97
C ILE A 55 -3.18 -15.69 -16.47
N LEU A 56 -3.30 -16.05 -17.74
CA LEU A 56 -4.50 -16.63 -18.35
C LEU A 56 -4.87 -18.02 -17.77
N SER A 57 -3.89 -18.86 -17.42
CA SER A 57 -4.17 -20.18 -16.83
C SER A 57 -4.70 -20.11 -15.40
N ALA A 58 -4.31 -19.07 -14.64
CA ALA A 58 -4.86 -18.80 -13.31
C ALA A 58 -6.23 -18.08 -13.37
N GLN A 59 -6.52 -17.37 -14.47
CA GLN A 59 -7.77 -16.59 -14.68
C GLN A 59 -9.03 -17.43 -14.90
N ASP A 60 -8.94 -18.71 -15.27
CA ASP A 60 -10.14 -19.57 -15.35
C ASP A 60 -10.83 -19.78 -13.97
N SER A 61 -10.19 -19.29 -12.90
CA SER A 61 -10.71 -19.29 -11.53
C SER A 61 -11.10 -17.91 -10.99
N SER A 62 -10.82 -16.80 -11.71
CA SER A 62 -11.00 -15.42 -11.21
C SER A 62 -12.45 -14.95 -11.33
N LEU A 63 -13.27 -15.20 -10.31
CA LEU A 63 -14.69 -14.82 -10.29
C LEU A 63 -14.97 -13.37 -9.86
N HIS A 64 -13.96 -12.56 -9.47
CA HIS A 64 -14.22 -11.38 -8.65
C HIS A 64 -13.89 -9.99 -9.20
N ASN A 65 -13.30 -9.83 -10.39
CA ASN A 65 -13.27 -8.49 -11.01
C ASN A 65 -13.58 -8.52 -12.51
N PRO A 66 -14.88 -8.47 -12.86
CA PRO A 66 -15.33 -8.62 -14.23
C PRO A 66 -15.00 -7.42 -15.12
N LEU A 67 -14.63 -6.25 -14.56
CA LEU A 67 -13.95 -5.21 -15.33
C LEU A 67 -12.60 -5.70 -15.83
N HIS A 68 -11.73 -6.23 -14.97
CA HIS A 68 -10.44 -6.76 -15.42
C HIS A 68 -10.63 -7.84 -16.48
N ARG A 69 -11.62 -8.74 -16.29
CA ARG A 69 -11.98 -9.74 -17.31
C ARG A 69 -12.37 -9.08 -18.65
N HIS A 70 -13.23 -8.06 -18.62
CA HIS A 70 -13.70 -7.40 -19.84
C HIS A 70 -12.61 -6.55 -20.53
N LEU A 71 -11.72 -5.95 -19.74
CA LEU A 71 -10.73 -4.98 -20.17
C LEU A 71 -9.42 -5.60 -20.62
N LEU A 72 -9.00 -6.70 -19.97
CA LEU A 72 -7.73 -7.37 -20.27
C LEU A 72 -7.90 -8.56 -21.22
N LEU A 73 -9.12 -9.15 -21.34
CA LEU A 73 -9.35 -10.37 -22.14
C LEU A 73 -10.09 -10.14 -23.47
N LYS A 74 -10.35 -8.90 -23.87
CA LYS A 74 -10.72 -8.59 -25.27
C LYS A 74 -9.48 -8.62 -26.17
N THR A 75 -8.84 -9.78 -26.28
CA THR A 75 -8.09 -10.12 -27.48
C THR A 75 -8.37 -11.54 -27.91
N GLU A 76 -8.50 -11.73 -29.21
CA GLU A 76 -8.67 -13.02 -29.87
C GLU A 76 -7.81 -14.10 -29.24
N ASN A 77 -8.46 -15.23 -29.01
CA ASN A 77 -8.01 -16.61 -28.92
C ASN A 77 -6.69 -16.88 -29.67
N HIS A 78 -5.57 -16.31 -29.21
CA HIS A 78 -4.25 -16.76 -29.61
C HIS A 78 -4.14 -18.11 -28.96
N LYS A 79 -4.24 -19.16 -29.78
CA LYS A 79 -4.01 -20.55 -29.38
C LYS A 79 -2.81 -20.53 -28.43
N ALA A 80 -3.07 -20.69 -27.14
CA ALA A 80 -2.03 -20.98 -26.18
C ALA A 80 -1.40 -22.26 -26.71
N THR A 81 -0.23 -22.15 -27.34
CA THR A 81 0.57 -23.31 -27.70
C THR A 81 0.71 -24.09 -26.40
N GLU A 82 0.11 -25.29 -26.35
CA GLU A 82 0.11 -26.14 -25.18
C GLU A 82 1.53 -26.16 -24.59
N LEU A 83 1.69 -25.53 -23.43
CA LEU A 83 2.87 -25.76 -22.60
C LEU A 83 2.85 -27.26 -22.32
N GLY A 84 3.78 -27.98 -22.93
CA GLY A 84 3.92 -29.42 -22.72
C GLY A 84 3.98 -29.75 -21.22
N PRO A 85 3.61 -30.99 -20.83
CA PRO A 85 3.35 -31.35 -19.44
C PRO A 85 4.65 -31.49 -18.66
N HIS A 86 5.31 -30.39 -18.33
CA HIS A 86 6.58 -30.38 -17.59
C HIS A 86 6.45 -29.36 -16.47
N PRO A 87 5.85 -29.78 -15.33
CA PRO A 87 5.26 -28.89 -14.36
C PRO A 87 6.35 -28.10 -13.62
N LEU A 88 5.95 -26.99 -13.00
CA LEU A 88 6.70 -26.42 -11.89
C LEU A 88 7.00 -27.53 -10.86
N SER A 89 7.97 -27.30 -9.97
CA SER A 89 8.06 -28.19 -8.81
C SER A 89 6.70 -28.24 -8.11
N PRO A 90 6.24 -29.40 -7.62
CA PRO A 90 4.94 -29.51 -6.96
C PRO A 90 4.76 -28.45 -5.86
N GLU A 91 5.83 -28.16 -5.14
CA GLU A 91 5.86 -27.15 -4.08
C GLU A 91 5.58 -25.73 -4.60
N ILE A 92 6.13 -25.36 -5.76
CA ILE A 92 5.88 -24.06 -6.39
C ILE A 92 4.48 -24.03 -7.01
N GLN A 93 4.00 -25.13 -7.56
CA GLN A 93 2.65 -25.21 -8.11
C GLN A 93 1.58 -25.03 -7.02
N ASP A 94 1.78 -25.64 -5.86
CA ASP A 94 0.93 -25.46 -4.68
C ASP A 94 0.97 -24.00 -4.19
N LEU A 95 2.17 -23.41 -4.09
CA LEU A 95 2.32 -22.00 -3.70
C LEU A 95 1.57 -21.06 -4.64
N ILE A 96 1.71 -21.24 -5.96
CA ILE A 96 1.01 -20.41 -6.94
C ILE A 96 -0.50 -20.55 -6.77
N SER A 97 -0.98 -21.77 -6.57
CA SER A 97 -2.42 -22.04 -6.37
C SER A 97 -2.95 -21.34 -5.11
N GLU A 98 -2.14 -21.30 -4.05
CA GLU A 98 -2.48 -20.65 -2.78
C GLU A 98 -2.48 -19.11 -2.88
N VAL A 99 -1.59 -18.53 -3.68
CA VAL A 99 -1.45 -17.06 -3.78
C VAL A 99 -2.17 -16.43 -4.98
N ALA A 100 -2.67 -17.24 -5.92
CA ALA A 100 -3.30 -16.76 -7.15
C ALA A 100 -4.60 -15.97 -6.91
N GLN A 101 -5.30 -16.26 -5.81
CA GLN A 101 -6.56 -15.60 -5.47
C GLN A 101 -6.45 -14.86 -4.14
N HIS A 102 -6.73 -13.57 -4.19
CA HIS A 102 -6.93 -12.74 -3.02
C HIS A 102 -8.36 -12.86 -2.50
N ASP A 103 -8.49 -13.09 -1.20
CA ASP A 103 -9.79 -13.11 -0.52
C ASP A 103 -9.63 -12.75 0.95
N VAL A 104 -10.70 -12.27 1.58
CA VAL A 104 -10.77 -11.98 3.01
C VAL A 104 -11.96 -12.71 3.60
N ARG A 105 -11.70 -13.63 4.53
CA ARG A 105 -12.71 -14.50 5.15
C ARG A 105 -12.40 -14.68 6.63
N ASP A 106 -13.42 -14.49 7.48
CA ASP A 106 -13.34 -14.74 8.92
C ASP A 106 -12.16 -14.04 9.63
N GLY A 107 -11.83 -12.81 9.19
CA GLY A 107 -10.72 -12.03 9.73
C GLY A 107 -9.33 -12.48 9.29
N GLN A 108 -9.24 -13.47 8.38
CA GLN A 108 -8.01 -13.87 7.72
C GLN A 108 -8.01 -13.36 6.28
N GLU A 109 -6.81 -13.15 5.77
CA GLU A 109 -6.59 -12.71 4.40
C GLU A 109 -5.68 -13.70 3.66
N TYR A 110 -6.11 -14.07 2.46
CA TYR A 110 -5.54 -15.09 1.60
C TYR A 110 -4.99 -14.43 0.32
N GLY A 111 -4.12 -15.13 -0.41
CA GLY A 111 -3.55 -14.56 -1.64
C GLY A 111 -2.45 -13.54 -1.39
N VAL A 112 -1.84 -13.56 -0.20
CA VAL A 112 -0.87 -12.57 0.24
C VAL A 112 0.48 -13.18 0.59
N VAL A 113 1.54 -12.38 0.47
CA VAL A 113 2.92 -12.79 0.81
C VAL A 113 3.65 -11.71 1.60
N LEU A 114 4.60 -12.12 2.43
CA LEU A 114 5.51 -11.22 3.13
C LEU A 114 6.63 -10.77 2.17
N ALA A 115 6.79 -9.46 2.00
CA ALA A 115 7.84 -8.86 1.20
C ALA A 115 9.12 -8.62 2.05
N PRO A 116 10.31 -8.54 1.42
CA PRO A 116 11.59 -8.32 2.12
C PRO A 116 11.65 -7.01 2.93
N ASP A 117 10.82 -6.03 2.60
CA ASP A 117 10.68 -4.77 3.33
C ASP A 117 9.76 -4.85 4.56
N GLY A 118 9.26 -6.06 4.88
CA GLY A 118 8.39 -6.37 6.01
C GLY A 118 6.90 -6.15 5.73
N SER A 119 6.54 -5.55 4.60
CA SER A 119 5.15 -5.33 4.23
C SER A 119 4.48 -6.64 3.79
N THR A 120 3.15 -6.70 3.86
CA THR A 120 2.38 -7.76 3.16
C THR A 120 1.87 -7.21 1.84
N VAL A 121 1.90 -8.06 0.81
CA VAL A 121 1.47 -7.73 -0.55
C VAL A 121 0.50 -8.81 -1.03
N ALA A 122 -0.67 -8.41 -1.53
CA ALA A 122 -1.56 -9.29 -2.25
C ALA A 122 -1.02 -9.55 -3.67
N VAL A 123 -0.83 -10.82 -4.02
CA VAL A 123 -0.17 -11.22 -5.26
C VAL A 123 -1.08 -11.00 -6.47
N GLN A 124 -2.37 -11.31 -6.34
CA GLN A 124 -3.34 -11.12 -7.43
C GLN A 124 -3.34 -9.68 -7.98
N PRO A 125 -3.60 -8.61 -7.21
CA PRO A 125 -3.63 -7.25 -7.75
C PRO A 125 -2.26 -6.77 -8.28
N LEU A 126 -1.14 -7.25 -7.70
CA LEU A 126 0.21 -6.99 -8.23
C LEU A 126 0.39 -7.53 -9.65
N LEU A 127 0.07 -8.81 -9.86
CA LEU A 127 0.23 -9.48 -11.15
C LEU A 127 -0.70 -8.89 -12.22
N VAL A 128 -1.92 -8.53 -11.81
CA VAL A 128 -2.90 -7.87 -12.69
C VAL A 128 -2.36 -6.51 -13.18
N GLY A 129 -1.74 -5.72 -12.31
CA GLY A 129 -1.09 -4.48 -12.72
C GLY A 129 0.03 -4.72 -13.73
N LEU A 130 0.93 -5.67 -13.45
CA LEU A 130 2.03 -6.05 -14.34
C LEU A 130 1.56 -6.50 -15.71
N GLU A 131 0.51 -7.34 -15.77
CA GLU A 131 -0.10 -7.79 -17.03
C GLU A 131 -0.56 -6.60 -17.86
N ALA A 132 -1.27 -5.67 -17.23
CA ALA A 132 -1.78 -4.49 -17.90
C ALA A 132 -0.65 -3.59 -18.45
N GLY A 133 0.49 -3.53 -17.74
CA GLY A 133 1.71 -2.87 -18.23
C GLY A 133 2.29 -3.53 -19.47
N LEU A 134 2.43 -4.86 -19.46
CA LEU A 134 2.97 -5.63 -20.59
C LEU A 134 2.08 -5.58 -21.85
N GLN A 135 0.77 -5.51 -21.65
CA GLN A 135 -0.21 -5.44 -22.74
C GLN A 135 -0.23 -4.08 -23.46
N GLY A 136 0.57 -3.09 -23.02
CA GLY A 136 0.92 -1.83 -23.68
C GLY A 136 -0.07 -1.31 -24.75
N HIS A 137 -0.74 -0.20 -24.45
CA HIS A 137 -1.75 0.53 -25.26
C HIS A 137 -3.21 0.01 -25.22
N ARG A 138 -3.50 -1.28 -24.94
CA ARG A 138 -4.91 -1.74 -24.92
C ARG A 138 -5.74 -1.26 -23.72
N VAL A 139 -5.10 -1.09 -22.57
CA VAL A 139 -5.71 -0.42 -21.39
C VAL A 139 -5.70 1.11 -21.57
N VAL A 140 -4.92 1.63 -22.52
CA VAL A 140 -4.82 3.07 -22.85
C VAL A 140 -5.94 3.53 -23.81
N ASP A 141 -6.55 2.62 -24.56
CA ASP A 141 -7.69 2.91 -25.45
C ASP A 141 -9.06 2.72 -24.79
N LEU A 142 -9.08 2.45 -23.48
CA LEU A 142 -10.30 2.46 -22.70
C LEU A 142 -10.99 3.83 -22.79
N PRO A 143 -12.29 3.89 -23.15
CA PRO A 143 -13.07 5.12 -23.04
C PRO A 143 -13.44 5.38 -21.57
N LEU A 144 -12.44 5.34 -20.68
CA LEU A 144 -12.46 6.04 -19.40
C LEU A 144 -12.32 7.55 -19.61
N ASN A 145 -11.97 7.98 -20.84
CA ASN A 145 -12.12 9.33 -21.35
C ASN A 145 -13.61 9.70 -21.57
N CYS A 146 -14.52 9.43 -20.62
CA CYS A 146 -15.87 10.02 -20.58
C CYS A 146 -15.83 11.53 -20.27
N LEU A 147 -14.79 12.23 -20.75
CA LEU A 147 -14.35 13.53 -20.26
C LEU A 147 -14.26 14.60 -21.37
N ALA A 148 -14.97 14.44 -22.48
CA ALA A 148 -15.11 15.54 -23.45
C ALA A 148 -16.52 15.77 -23.97
N THR A 149 -17.44 14.81 -23.89
CA THR A 149 -18.87 14.97 -24.24
C THR A 149 -19.64 13.74 -23.77
N PRO A 150 -20.93 13.87 -23.40
CA PRO A 150 -21.70 12.74 -22.86
C PRO A 150 -21.79 11.63 -23.90
N CYS A 151 -21.54 10.39 -23.47
CA CYS A 151 -21.93 9.22 -24.25
C CYS A 151 -23.46 9.24 -24.35
N ASP A 152 -23.98 9.57 -25.54
CA ASP A 152 -25.39 9.50 -25.99
C ASP A 152 -26.38 9.00 -24.92
N ALA A 153 -26.82 9.94 -24.10
CA ALA A 153 -28.08 9.87 -23.39
C ALA A 153 -28.70 11.27 -23.56
N GLY A 154 -29.91 11.30 -24.12
CA GLY A 154 -30.56 12.51 -24.61
C GLY A 154 -30.56 13.67 -23.61
N ASP A 155 -30.53 14.86 -24.21
CA ASP A 155 -30.62 16.19 -23.61
C ASP A 155 -31.44 16.22 -22.32
N ASP A 156 -30.76 16.26 -21.16
CA ASP A 156 -31.18 16.86 -19.89
C ASP A 156 -30.23 16.41 -18.74
N LEU A 157 -29.02 16.98 -18.64
CA LEU A 157 -28.21 16.89 -17.40
C LEU A 157 -27.37 18.18 -17.23
N PRO A 158 -27.21 18.72 -16.00
CA PRO A 158 -26.56 20.01 -15.79
C PRO A 158 -25.02 19.92 -15.77
N ASP A 159 -24.40 21.08 -15.99
CA ASP A 159 -22.95 21.36 -16.04
C ASP A 159 -22.11 20.57 -15.02
N VAL A 160 -20.95 20.06 -15.44
CA VAL A 160 -19.99 19.27 -14.61
C VAL A 160 -19.53 20.06 -13.38
N GLY A 161 -19.53 21.40 -13.46
CA GLY A 161 -19.28 22.28 -12.33
C GLY A 161 -20.35 22.20 -11.20
N ALA A 162 -21.54 21.67 -11.49
CA ALA A 162 -22.64 21.51 -10.55
C ALA A 162 -22.64 20.14 -9.83
N ILE A 163 -21.96 19.12 -10.37
CA ILE A 163 -21.87 17.77 -9.78
C ILE A 163 -20.84 17.72 -8.62
N TRP A 164 -19.92 18.68 -8.56
CA TRP A 164 -18.98 18.90 -7.44
C TRP A 164 -19.24 20.22 -6.66
N PRO A 165 -20.38 20.38 -5.97
CA PRO A 165 -20.69 21.63 -5.27
C PRO A 165 -19.85 21.84 -3.98
N GLY A 166 -19.22 20.78 -3.46
CA GLY A 166 -18.51 20.82 -2.16
C GLY A 166 -17.09 21.38 -2.16
N LEU A 167 -16.51 21.73 -3.32
CA LEU A 167 -15.10 22.15 -3.39
C LEU A 167 -14.87 23.67 -3.54
N ARG A 168 -15.93 24.48 -3.64
CA ARG A 168 -15.79 25.95 -3.78
C ARG A 168 -15.60 26.70 -2.46
N ASN A 169 -15.76 26.05 -1.30
CA ASN A 169 -15.75 26.71 0.01
C ASN A 169 -14.69 26.17 0.98
N ALA A 170 -13.46 25.91 0.51
CA ALA A 170 -12.29 26.00 1.38
C ALA A 170 -11.77 27.44 1.30
N SER A 171 -12.10 28.24 2.32
CA SER A 171 -11.74 29.65 2.48
C SER A 171 -10.22 29.89 2.38
N PRO A 172 -9.76 31.06 1.89
CA PRO A 172 -8.34 31.37 1.72
C PRO A 172 -7.77 31.87 3.04
N ASP A 173 -7.00 31.05 3.74
CA ASP A 173 -6.01 31.50 4.73
C ASP A 173 -5.18 30.31 5.22
N ALA A 174 -4.24 29.90 4.38
CA ALA A 174 -3.06 29.14 4.78
C ALA A 174 -1.97 29.44 3.76
N SER A 175 -1.21 30.49 4.03
CA SER A 175 0.02 30.82 3.31
C SER A 175 1.02 29.69 3.51
N ILE A 176 1.07 28.77 2.53
CA ILE A 176 2.20 27.88 2.33
C ILE A 176 3.35 28.76 1.79
N PRO A 177 4.55 28.79 2.40
CA PRO A 177 5.68 29.48 1.80
C PRO A 177 6.11 28.74 0.54
N ASP A 178 6.16 29.49 -0.56
CA ASP A 178 6.78 29.12 -1.82
C ASP A 178 8.22 28.64 -1.58
N VAL A 179 8.46 27.34 -1.59
CA VAL A 179 9.80 26.78 -1.76
C VAL A 179 9.93 26.44 -3.24
N GLY A 180 10.56 27.36 -3.96
CA GLY A 180 10.90 27.20 -5.36
C GLY A 180 11.76 25.96 -5.57
N ALA A 181 11.13 24.91 -6.08
CA ALA A 181 11.81 23.83 -6.77
C ALA A 181 11.86 24.21 -8.26
N THR A 182 13.05 24.57 -8.72
CA THR A 182 13.34 24.79 -10.14
C THR A 182 13.07 23.48 -10.90
N LEU A 183 11.91 23.40 -11.58
CA LEU A 183 11.58 22.31 -12.49
C LEU A 183 12.57 22.29 -13.67
N PRO A 184 13.14 21.14 -14.06
CA PRO A 184 13.55 20.93 -15.44
C PRO A 184 12.27 20.79 -16.28
N ASN A 185 12.15 21.67 -17.26
CA ASN A 185 11.08 21.67 -18.25
C ASN A 185 11.02 20.32 -18.99
N GLY A 186 9.86 19.65 -18.93
CA GLY A 186 9.47 18.59 -19.86
C GLY A 186 9.22 17.22 -19.23
N LYS A 187 7.93 16.88 -19.00
CA LYS A 187 7.31 15.55 -19.12
C LYS A 187 5.85 15.58 -18.65
N THR A 188 4.93 15.91 -19.56
CA THR A 188 3.47 15.80 -19.36
C THR A 188 2.91 14.75 -20.31
N LYS A 189 2.86 13.48 -19.88
CA LYS A 189 2.02 12.40 -20.48
C LYS A 189 2.00 11.05 -19.75
N ALA A 190 2.81 10.82 -18.71
CA ALA A 190 2.92 9.52 -18.03
C ALA A 190 1.83 9.23 -16.97
N SER A 191 1.15 10.25 -16.44
CA SER A 191 0.24 10.16 -15.28
C SER A 191 -1.01 9.29 -15.48
N THR A 192 -1.42 9.01 -16.72
CA THR A 192 -2.74 8.42 -17.01
C THR A 192 -2.81 6.90 -16.79
N ILE A 193 -1.69 6.18 -16.85
CA ILE A 193 -1.70 4.70 -16.77
C ILE A 193 -1.88 4.25 -15.32
N VAL A 194 -1.09 4.79 -14.39
CA VAL A 194 -1.21 4.46 -12.95
C VAL A 194 -2.63 4.76 -12.46
N GLU A 195 -3.16 5.93 -12.81
CA GLU A 195 -4.51 6.34 -12.41
C GLU A 195 -5.59 5.40 -12.94
N ARG A 196 -5.47 4.95 -14.20
CA ARG A 196 -6.42 3.98 -14.79
C ARG A 196 -6.32 2.61 -14.14
N LEU A 197 -5.11 2.12 -13.88
CA LEU A 197 -4.90 0.82 -13.24
C LEU A 197 -5.38 0.80 -11.79
N LEU A 198 -5.05 1.86 -11.04
CA LEU A 198 -5.60 2.08 -9.71
C LEU A 198 -7.12 2.20 -9.78
N ALA A 199 -7.68 2.93 -10.75
CA ALA A 199 -9.12 3.06 -10.88
C ALA A 199 -9.83 1.74 -11.19
N ILE A 200 -9.29 0.87 -12.05
CA ILE A 200 -9.88 -0.45 -12.33
C ILE A 200 -9.81 -1.33 -11.06
N THR A 201 -8.67 -1.30 -10.38
CA THR A 201 -8.43 -2.10 -9.16
C THR A 201 -9.29 -1.62 -8.00
N LEU A 202 -9.39 -0.30 -7.82
CA LEU A 202 -10.21 0.32 -6.80
C LEU A 202 -11.70 0.15 -7.15
N ALA A 203 -12.17 0.51 -8.35
CA ALA A 203 -13.61 0.51 -8.69
C ALA A 203 -14.29 -0.86 -8.55
N GLY A 204 -13.57 -1.97 -8.77
CA GLY A 204 -14.12 -3.31 -8.57
C GLY A 204 -14.46 -3.60 -7.10
N ASP A 205 -13.55 -3.29 -6.18
CA ASP A 205 -13.64 -3.62 -4.76
C ASP A 205 -14.13 -2.45 -3.86
N LEU A 206 -14.19 -1.24 -4.40
CA LEU A 206 -14.78 -0.02 -3.81
C LEU A 206 -16.32 -0.06 -3.77
N SER A 207 -16.95 -1.06 -4.36
CA SER A 207 -18.40 -1.16 -4.34
C SER A 207 -18.90 -1.48 -2.92
N LEU A 208 -18.54 -2.63 -2.35
CA LEU A 208 -19.18 -3.14 -1.12
C LEU A 208 -19.08 -2.29 0.17
N PRO A 209 -17.92 -1.71 0.57
CA PRO A 209 -17.81 -1.06 1.88
C PRO A 209 -18.39 0.36 1.93
N PHE A 210 -18.63 0.99 0.77
CA PHE A 210 -19.00 2.39 0.66
C PHE A 210 -20.51 2.62 0.51
N PHE A 211 -21.29 1.55 0.35
CA PHE A 211 -22.73 1.62 0.12
C PHE A 211 -23.57 1.98 1.36
N HIS A 212 -22.99 1.96 2.57
CA HIS A 212 -23.75 2.11 3.83
C HIS A 212 -23.16 3.10 4.85
N SER A 213 -22.11 3.87 4.54
CA SER A 213 -21.58 4.86 5.50
C SER A 213 -22.25 6.23 5.33
N PRO A 214 -22.81 6.85 6.39
CA PRO A 214 -23.15 8.26 6.36
C PRO A 214 -21.91 9.08 5.96
N GLN A 215 -22.10 10.11 5.14
CA GLN A 215 -21.09 10.96 4.48
C GLN A 215 -20.14 11.74 5.45
N THR A 216 -20.02 11.33 6.71
CA THR A 216 -19.32 12.04 7.79
C THR A 216 -18.25 11.21 8.50
N ARG A 217 -18.02 9.94 8.14
CA ARG A 217 -16.98 9.09 8.76
C ARG A 217 -16.25 8.25 7.71
N SER A 218 -14.91 8.23 7.74
CA SER A 218 -14.07 7.26 7.01
C SER A 218 -14.64 5.84 7.15
N PRO A 219 -14.67 5.01 6.09
CA PRO A 219 -15.26 3.69 6.19
C PRO A 219 -14.46 2.87 7.20
N PRO A 220 -15.12 2.08 8.05
CA PRO A 220 -14.39 1.19 8.95
C PRO A 220 -13.57 0.18 8.12
N GLY A 221 -12.24 0.29 8.18
CA GLY A 221 -11.33 -0.78 7.77
C GLY A 221 -10.68 -0.68 6.39
N LEU A 222 -10.66 0.49 5.73
CA LEU A 222 -9.76 0.70 4.59
C LEU A 222 -8.30 0.63 5.06
N GLY A 223 -7.48 -0.16 4.36
CA GLY A 223 -6.07 -0.31 4.71
C GLY A 223 -5.87 -1.00 6.07
N THR A 224 -6.78 -1.90 6.46
CA THR A 224 -6.56 -2.70 7.68
C THR A 224 -5.29 -3.54 7.52
N GLU A 225 -4.38 -3.41 8.48
CA GLU A 225 -3.18 -4.24 8.60
C GLU A 225 -3.46 -5.56 9.31
N GLY A 226 -2.50 -6.48 9.23
CA GLY A 226 -2.57 -7.79 9.85
C GLY A 226 -1.23 -8.28 10.38
N CYS A 227 -1.27 -9.47 10.96
CA CYS A 227 -0.14 -10.16 11.54
C CYS A 227 0.02 -11.53 10.90
N TRP A 228 1.25 -11.86 10.55
CA TRP A 228 1.63 -13.23 10.26
C TRP A 228 1.69 -14.05 11.54
N ASP A 229 1.35 -15.33 11.44
CA ASP A 229 1.55 -16.32 12.48
C ASP A 229 3.03 -16.45 12.87
N GLN A 230 3.92 -16.48 11.88
CA GLN A 230 5.37 -16.51 12.07
C GLN A 230 6.10 -15.71 10.99
N LEU A 231 7.01 -14.82 11.37
CA LEU A 231 7.76 -14.01 10.39
C LEU A 231 8.86 -14.79 9.65
N SER A 232 9.43 -15.82 10.29
CA SER A 232 10.48 -16.66 9.68
C SER A 232 9.94 -17.64 8.65
N ALA A 233 8.66 -18.00 8.76
CA ALA A 233 7.99 -18.95 7.88
C ALA A 233 6.49 -18.63 7.80
N PRO A 234 6.10 -17.47 7.22
CA PRO A 234 4.71 -16.99 7.24
C PRO A 234 3.77 -17.93 6.49
N ARG A 235 2.67 -18.32 7.14
CA ARG A 235 1.64 -19.19 6.54
C ARG A 235 0.24 -18.62 6.66
N VAL A 236 -0.07 -17.97 7.76
CA VAL A 236 -1.43 -17.45 8.02
C VAL A 236 -1.33 -15.97 8.31
N PHE A 237 -2.06 -15.17 7.52
CA PHE A 237 -2.18 -13.73 7.75
C PHE A 237 -3.53 -13.39 8.38
N THR A 238 -3.51 -12.87 9.59
CA THR A 238 -4.71 -12.51 10.37
C THR A 238 -4.83 -11.00 10.50
N LEU A 239 -5.98 -10.45 10.11
CA LEU A 239 -6.24 -9.01 10.16
C LEU A 239 -6.41 -8.54 11.61
N LEU A 240 -5.86 -7.35 11.90
CA LEU A 240 -6.01 -6.70 13.21
C LEU A 240 -7.45 -6.29 13.50
N ASN A 241 -8.24 -6.02 12.47
CA ASN A 241 -9.68 -5.83 12.56
C ASN A 241 -10.39 -6.98 11.81
N PRO A 242 -11.08 -7.90 12.51
CA PRO A 242 -11.74 -9.04 11.87
C PRO A 242 -12.96 -8.64 11.01
N LYS A 243 -13.44 -7.40 11.14
CA LYS A 243 -14.53 -6.84 10.32
C LYS A 243 -14.02 -5.97 9.17
N ALA A 244 -12.73 -6.09 8.83
CA ALA A 244 -12.14 -5.33 7.76
C ALA A 244 -12.75 -5.66 6.40
N SER A 245 -12.74 -4.66 5.52
CA SER A 245 -13.12 -4.84 4.13
C SER A 245 -12.05 -5.63 3.35
N ARG A 246 -12.39 -6.04 2.12
CA ARG A 246 -11.42 -6.62 1.17
C ARG A 246 -10.29 -5.65 0.76
N LEU A 247 -10.48 -4.35 0.96
CA LEU A 247 -9.46 -3.32 0.74
C LEU A 247 -8.51 -3.23 1.94
N THR A 248 -7.82 -4.33 2.22
CA THR A 248 -6.79 -4.45 3.26
C THR A 248 -5.53 -3.68 2.86
N MET A 249 -4.59 -3.55 3.79
CA MET A 249 -3.29 -2.96 3.46
C MET A 249 -2.54 -3.78 2.40
N ALA A 250 -2.61 -5.11 2.47
CA ALA A 250 -1.94 -5.99 1.54
C ALA A 250 -2.50 -5.85 0.10
N PHE A 251 -3.82 -5.74 -0.02
CA PHE A 251 -4.46 -5.45 -1.30
C PHE A 251 -3.98 -4.14 -1.90
N LEU A 252 -4.04 -3.05 -1.13
CA LEU A 252 -3.62 -1.72 -1.58
C LEU A 252 -2.13 -1.67 -1.96
N ASN A 253 -1.29 -2.37 -1.20
CA ASN A 253 0.13 -2.55 -1.51
C ASN A 253 0.32 -3.25 -2.86
N GLY A 254 -0.32 -4.41 -3.08
CA GLY A 254 -0.21 -5.14 -4.34
C GLY A 254 -0.73 -4.36 -5.54
N ALA A 255 -1.88 -3.70 -5.39
CA ALA A 255 -2.46 -2.84 -6.42
C ALA A 255 -1.52 -1.70 -6.82
N LEU A 256 -0.94 -1.01 -5.83
CA LEU A 256 -0.03 0.12 -6.08
C LEU A 256 1.29 -0.35 -6.69
N ASP A 257 1.87 -1.43 -6.17
CA ASP A 257 3.11 -2.01 -6.71
C ASP A 257 2.93 -2.42 -8.19
N GLY A 258 1.82 -3.11 -8.50
CA GLY A 258 1.47 -3.49 -9.86
C GLY A 258 1.30 -2.29 -10.79
N ALA A 259 0.61 -1.24 -10.34
CA ALA A 259 0.40 -0.03 -11.14
C ALA A 259 1.70 0.75 -11.40
N LEU A 260 2.57 0.88 -10.40
CA LEU A 260 3.87 1.55 -10.52
C LEU A 260 4.81 0.79 -11.48
N LEU A 261 4.88 -0.53 -11.33
CA LEU A 261 5.72 -1.37 -12.20
C LEU A 261 5.18 -1.40 -13.63
N ALA A 262 3.87 -1.36 -13.82
CA ALA A 262 3.25 -1.25 -15.13
C ALA A 262 3.59 0.06 -15.84
N ASP A 263 3.57 1.18 -15.12
CA ASP A 263 3.99 2.47 -15.66
C ASP A 263 5.48 2.45 -16.05
N HIS A 264 6.34 1.89 -15.19
CA HIS A 264 7.74 1.71 -15.52
C HIS A 264 7.95 0.86 -16.80
N LEU A 265 7.26 -0.27 -16.92
CA LEU A 265 7.32 -1.13 -18.11
C LEU A 265 6.89 -0.41 -19.39
N ASN A 266 5.92 0.49 -19.31
CA ASN A 266 5.47 1.30 -20.45
C ASN A 266 6.47 2.38 -20.86
N GLN A 267 7.32 2.84 -19.95
CA GLN A 267 8.32 3.88 -20.22
C GLN A 267 9.64 3.34 -20.79
N ILE A 268 9.93 2.05 -20.58
CA ILE A 268 11.16 1.42 -21.08
C ILE A 268 10.99 0.89 -22.51
N HIS A 269 12.07 1.00 -23.31
CA HIS A 269 12.10 0.44 -24.66
C HIS A 269 12.11 -1.08 -24.61
N LYS A 270 11.43 -1.72 -25.58
CA LYS A 270 11.46 -3.18 -25.75
C LYS A 270 12.83 -3.65 -26.25
N PRO A 271 13.30 -4.86 -25.85
CA PRO A 271 12.60 -5.87 -25.05
C PRO A 271 12.57 -5.53 -23.54
N HIS A 272 11.48 -5.89 -22.87
CA HIS A 272 11.36 -5.72 -21.42
C HIS A 272 12.27 -6.73 -20.68
N PRO A 273 12.81 -6.36 -19.50
CA PRO A 273 13.51 -7.32 -18.66
C PRO A 273 12.55 -8.42 -18.17
N PRO A 274 13.05 -9.60 -17.77
CA PRO A 274 12.25 -10.62 -17.12
C PRO A 274 11.51 -10.04 -15.89
N LEU A 275 10.25 -10.41 -15.69
CA LEU A 275 9.45 -9.96 -14.55
C LEU A 275 10.07 -10.41 -13.22
N SER A 276 10.66 -11.62 -13.17
CA SER A 276 11.39 -12.05 -11.97
C SER A 276 12.54 -11.09 -11.62
N HIS A 277 13.26 -10.58 -12.63
CA HIS A 277 14.34 -9.63 -12.44
C HIS A 277 13.81 -8.27 -11.96
N LEU A 278 12.73 -7.79 -12.57
CA LEU A 278 12.07 -6.54 -12.19
C LEU A 278 11.58 -6.58 -10.74
N LEU A 279 10.87 -7.64 -10.34
CA LEU A 279 10.38 -7.81 -8.97
C LEU A 279 11.52 -7.95 -7.96
N ARG A 280 12.58 -8.69 -8.30
CA ARG A 280 13.77 -8.82 -7.44
C ARG A 280 14.44 -7.48 -7.18
N GLN A 281 14.49 -6.62 -8.20
CA GLN A 281 15.00 -5.26 -8.04
C GLN A 281 14.05 -4.39 -7.21
N TYR A 282 12.75 -4.40 -7.53
CA TYR A 282 11.74 -3.58 -6.86
C TYR A 282 11.60 -3.87 -5.36
N TYR A 283 11.57 -5.14 -4.97
CA TYR A 283 11.54 -5.56 -3.57
C TYR A 283 12.95 -5.66 -2.93
N GLY A 284 13.98 -5.22 -3.65
CA GLY A 284 15.38 -5.28 -3.22
C GLY A 284 16.03 -3.90 -3.22
N ALA A 285 17.07 -3.74 -4.06
CA ALA A 285 17.91 -2.55 -4.08
C ALA A 285 17.34 -1.36 -4.87
N GLY A 286 16.25 -1.56 -5.62
CA GLY A 286 15.71 -0.59 -6.56
C GLY A 286 15.84 -1.05 -8.02
N VAL A 287 14.95 -0.54 -8.87
CA VAL A 287 14.83 -0.90 -10.29
C VAL A 287 15.78 -0.07 -11.14
N ALA A 288 16.50 -0.73 -12.07
CA ALA A 288 17.42 -0.08 -13.00
C ALA A 288 18.47 0.83 -12.33
N GLY A 289 18.87 0.52 -11.09
CA GLY A 289 19.85 1.29 -10.32
C GLY A 289 19.28 2.53 -9.62
N ASP A 290 17.97 2.77 -9.68
CA ASP A 290 17.29 3.82 -8.92
C ASP A 290 16.90 3.31 -7.52
N PRO A 291 17.58 3.74 -6.44
CA PRO A 291 17.28 3.29 -5.08
C PRO A 291 15.98 3.88 -4.52
N GLU A 292 15.42 4.94 -5.13
CA GLU A 292 14.13 5.51 -4.73
C GLU A 292 12.96 4.72 -5.34
N PHE A 293 13.18 4.02 -6.45
CA PHE A 293 12.18 3.15 -7.08
C PHE A 293 12.24 1.70 -6.54
N ARG A 294 12.03 1.58 -5.22
CA ARG A 294 11.86 0.31 -4.50
C ARG A 294 10.57 0.31 -3.66
N SER A 295 10.12 -0.87 -3.26
CA SER A 295 8.83 -1.11 -2.61
C SER A 295 8.63 -0.31 -1.32
N ASN A 296 9.68 -0.05 -0.54
CA ASN A 296 9.59 0.76 0.70
C ASN A 296 9.04 2.18 0.45
N PHE A 297 9.23 2.71 -0.76
CA PHE A 297 8.80 4.06 -1.15
C PHE A 297 7.54 4.06 -2.02
N ARG A 298 6.86 2.91 -2.16
CA ARG A 298 5.66 2.76 -3.01
C ARG A 298 4.63 3.88 -2.80
N ARG A 299 4.35 4.28 -1.56
CA ARG A 299 3.35 5.31 -1.26
C ARG A 299 3.79 6.70 -1.68
N ARG A 300 5.08 7.03 -1.48
CA ARG A 300 5.68 8.28 -1.97
C ARG A 300 5.63 8.33 -3.49
N ASN A 301 6.02 7.24 -4.15
CA ASN A 301 6.02 7.12 -5.61
C ASN A 301 4.59 7.12 -6.17
N GLY A 302 3.62 6.55 -5.45
CA GLY A 302 2.21 6.64 -5.79
C GLY A 302 1.68 8.07 -5.66
N ALA A 303 2.01 8.76 -4.57
CA ALA A 303 1.59 10.14 -4.33
C ALA A 303 2.16 11.15 -5.34
N SER A 304 3.29 10.84 -5.99
CA SER A 304 3.86 11.71 -7.03
C SER A 304 3.21 11.56 -8.40
N VAL A 305 2.43 10.49 -8.63
CA VAL A 305 1.85 10.16 -9.94
C VAL A 305 0.32 10.09 -9.95
N THR A 306 -0.34 10.39 -8.82
CA THR A 306 -1.80 10.42 -8.73
C THR A 306 -2.31 11.52 -7.80
N SER A 307 -3.53 11.99 -8.04
CA SER A 307 -4.22 12.95 -7.18
C SER A 307 -5.65 12.49 -6.88
N ALA A 308 -6.24 12.98 -5.79
CA ALA A 308 -7.61 12.61 -5.40
C ALA A 308 -8.62 12.92 -6.52
N LEU A 309 -8.45 14.07 -7.18
CA LEU A 309 -9.33 14.53 -8.24
C LEU A 309 -9.22 13.65 -9.49
N THR A 310 -8.00 13.43 -9.98
CA THR A 310 -7.81 12.62 -11.20
C THR A 310 -8.23 11.17 -10.96
N LEU A 311 -7.88 10.62 -9.79
CA LEU A 311 -8.28 9.27 -9.43
C LEU A 311 -9.80 9.14 -9.30
N ALA A 312 -10.50 10.13 -8.72
CA ALA A 312 -11.96 10.15 -8.63
C ALA A 312 -12.61 10.10 -10.02
N GLN A 313 -12.08 10.83 -11.00
CA GLN A 313 -12.58 10.78 -12.38
C GLN A 313 -12.43 9.39 -13.00
N GLN A 314 -11.25 8.78 -12.84
CA GLN A 314 -10.99 7.44 -13.40
C GLN A 314 -11.83 6.36 -12.70
N VAL A 315 -11.94 6.42 -11.37
CA VAL A 315 -12.77 5.48 -10.58
C VAL A 315 -14.23 5.61 -10.98
N TRP A 316 -14.74 6.83 -11.15
CA TRP A 316 -16.11 7.05 -11.62
C TRP A 316 -16.35 6.43 -13.00
N GLY A 317 -15.46 6.68 -13.96
CA GLY A 317 -15.54 6.07 -15.29
C GLY A 317 -15.56 4.53 -15.24
N ALA A 318 -14.74 3.93 -14.37
CA ALA A 318 -14.71 2.48 -14.17
C ALA A 318 -16.02 1.95 -13.55
N LEU A 319 -16.59 2.66 -12.57
CA LEU A 319 -17.89 2.32 -11.98
C LEU A 319 -19.04 2.40 -13.00
N VAL A 320 -19.05 3.43 -13.85
CA VAL A 320 -20.04 3.55 -14.94
C VAL A 320 -19.92 2.39 -15.92
N LEU A 321 -18.69 1.98 -16.24
CA LEU A 321 -18.46 0.84 -17.12
C LEU A 321 -18.94 -0.48 -16.48
N LEU A 322 -18.69 -0.70 -15.18
CA LEU A 322 -19.25 -1.84 -14.43
C LEU A 322 -20.77 -1.90 -14.50
N GLN A 323 -21.41 -0.74 -14.33
CA GLN A 323 -22.86 -0.62 -14.38
C GLN A 323 -23.40 -0.99 -15.77
N LYS A 324 -22.81 -0.43 -16.84
CA LYS A 324 -23.21 -0.68 -18.23
C LYS A 324 -23.03 -2.13 -18.67
N LEU A 325 -21.95 -2.77 -18.23
CA LEU A 325 -21.67 -4.16 -18.60
C LEU A 325 -22.47 -5.16 -17.75
N GLU A 326 -23.25 -4.68 -16.77
CA GLU A 326 -23.94 -5.51 -15.77
C GLU A 326 -23.00 -6.45 -15.00
N LEU A 327 -21.73 -6.08 -14.94
CA LEU A 327 -20.64 -6.84 -14.35
C LEU A 327 -20.47 -6.51 -12.85
N GLY A 328 -21.13 -5.47 -12.34
CA GLY A 328 -21.07 -5.07 -10.93
C GLY A 328 -22.06 -5.78 -10.01
N HIS A 329 -21.89 -5.57 -8.71
CA HIS A 329 -22.88 -5.91 -7.68
C HIS A 329 -24.30 -5.39 -8.05
N PRO A 330 -25.38 -6.10 -7.68
CA PRO A 330 -26.75 -5.68 -7.96
C PRO A 330 -27.08 -4.25 -7.50
N GLN A 331 -26.41 -3.78 -6.43
CA GLN A 331 -26.57 -2.42 -5.91
C GLN A 331 -26.02 -1.36 -6.88
N LEU A 332 -24.94 -1.63 -7.63
CA LEU A 332 -24.42 -0.70 -8.65
C LEU A 332 -25.44 -0.44 -9.76
N LYS A 333 -26.29 -1.42 -10.10
CA LYS A 333 -27.31 -1.27 -11.16
C LYS A 333 -28.35 -0.19 -10.81
N ASN A 334 -28.61 0.04 -9.53
CA ASN A 334 -29.67 0.95 -9.07
C ASN A 334 -29.16 2.35 -8.71
N MET A 335 -27.88 2.64 -8.91
CA MET A 335 -27.27 3.92 -8.53
C MET A 335 -27.38 4.96 -9.65
N SER A 336 -27.67 6.21 -9.28
CA SER A 336 -27.58 7.35 -10.19
C SER A 336 -26.12 7.70 -10.50
N GLN A 337 -25.89 8.47 -11.57
CA GLN A 337 -24.56 8.93 -11.94
C GLN A 337 -23.93 9.81 -10.84
N GLU A 338 -24.73 10.62 -10.15
CA GLU A 338 -24.28 11.44 -9.02
C GLU A 338 -23.83 10.56 -7.84
N GLN A 339 -24.57 9.49 -7.54
CA GLN A 339 -24.19 8.57 -6.47
C GLN A 339 -22.88 7.84 -6.79
N LEU A 340 -22.66 7.44 -8.05
CA LEU A 340 -21.40 6.86 -8.49
C LEU A 340 -20.24 7.86 -8.37
N ALA A 341 -20.46 9.12 -8.75
CA ALA A 341 -19.46 10.18 -8.65
C ALA A 341 -19.09 10.49 -7.18
N GLN A 342 -20.06 10.44 -6.27
CA GLN A 342 -19.84 10.59 -4.83
C GLN A 342 -19.00 9.45 -4.27
N VAL A 343 -19.33 8.19 -4.60
CA VAL A 343 -18.52 7.03 -4.19
C VAL A 343 -17.10 7.14 -4.71
N ALA A 344 -16.92 7.47 -5.98
CA ALA A 344 -15.60 7.64 -6.58
C ALA A 344 -14.79 8.76 -5.90
N THR A 345 -15.41 9.91 -5.65
CA THR A 345 -14.76 11.05 -4.96
C THR A 345 -14.29 10.64 -3.57
N TYR A 346 -15.18 10.02 -2.81
CA TYR A 346 -14.88 9.65 -1.43
C TYR A 346 -13.84 8.54 -1.34
N ALA A 347 -13.97 7.50 -2.16
CA ALA A 347 -13.00 6.42 -2.25
C ALA A 347 -11.60 6.90 -2.64
N SER A 348 -11.51 7.72 -3.68
CA SER A 348 -10.24 8.28 -4.13
C SER A 348 -9.64 9.19 -3.08
N LYS A 349 -10.45 10.01 -2.39
CA LYS A 349 -10.00 10.82 -1.27
C LYS A 349 -9.40 9.95 -0.16
N GLU A 350 -10.12 8.92 0.28
CA GLU A 350 -9.64 8.01 1.33
C GLU A 350 -8.36 7.28 0.90
N PHE A 351 -8.25 6.80 -0.34
CA PHE A 351 -7.01 6.21 -0.85
C PHE A 351 -5.85 7.22 -0.84
N THR A 352 -6.05 8.43 -1.38
CA THR A 352 -4.96 9.41 -1.46
C THR A 352 -4.58 10.00 -0.10
N GLU A 353 -5.55 10.26 0.76
CA GLU A 353 -5.28 10.85 2.07
C GLU A 353 -4.88 9.76 3.06
N ALA A 354 -5.73 8.76 3.30
CA ALA A 354 -5.54 7.73 4.35
C ALA A 354 -4.47 6.70 4.03
N PHE A 355 -4.27 6.34 2.76
CA PHE A 355 -3.22 5.40 2.38
C PHE A 355 -1.95 6.10 1.89
N LEU A 356 -2.01 6.90 0.82
CA LEU A 356 -0.80 7.55 0.28
C LEU A 356 -0.27 8.68 1.17
N GLY A 357 -1.16 9.46 1.79
CA GLY A 357 -0.84 10.59 2.66
C GLY A 357 -0.54 10.22 4.12
N CYS A 358 -0.38 8.93 4.43
CA CYS A 358 0.06 8.45 5.74
C CYS A 358 1.31 7.57 5.57
N PRO A 359 2.25 7.61 6.52
CA PRO A 359 3.44 6.78 6.44
C PRO A 359 3.07 5.30 6.62
N PRO A 360 3.83 4.36 6.02
CA PRO A 360 3.63 2.95 6.29
C PRO A 360 4.11 2.63 7.71
N ILE A 361 3.18 2.16 8.55
CA ILE A 361 3.46 1.79 9.94
C ILE A 361 3.47 0.26 10.06
N HIS A 362 4.60 -0.31 10.46
CA HIS A 362 4.71 -1.71 10.86
C HIS A 362 4.12 -1.89 12.26
N PRO A 363 2.98 -2.60 12.42
CA PRO A 363 2.41 -2.85 13.73
C PRO A 363 3.33 -3.74 14.57
N ARG A 364 3.09 -3.77 15.88
CA ARG A 364 3.93 -4.50 16.85
C ARG A 364 4.28 -5.93 16.47
N CYS A 365 3.31 -6.68 15.92
CA CYS A 365 3.53 -8.06 15.51
C CYS A 365 4.52 -8.22 14.35
N ARG A 366 4.70 -7.19 13.49
CA ARG A 366 5.62 -7.24 12.35
C ARG A 366 7.07 -7.26 12.73
N TRP A 367 7.44 -6.64 13.84
CA TRP A 367 8.83 -6.65 14.31
C TRP A 367 9.06 -7.63 15.45
N GLY A 368 8.10 -8.53 15.70
CA GLY A 368 8.21 -9.55 16.75
C GLY A 368 8.26 -8.94 18.16
N ALA A 369 7.44 -7.90 18.41
CA ALA A 369 7.36 -7.27 19.71
C ALA A 369 6.97 -8.25 20.82
N ALA A 370 7.68 -8.23 21.93
CA ALA A 370 7.23 -8.87 23.15
C ALA A 370 5.91 -8.23 23.63
N PRO A 371 5.06 -8.99 24.34
CA PRO A 371 3.86 -8.45 24.95
C PRO A 371 4.15 -7.31 25.92
N TYR A 372 3.20 -6.38 26.05
CA TYR A 372 3.22 -5.38 27.11
C TYR A 372 3.17 -6.06 28.48
N ARG A 373 4.03 -5.65 29.43
CA ARG A 373 4.03 -6.16 30.81
C ARG A 373 3.06 -5.36 31.67
N GLY A 374 2.10 -6.03 32.29
CA GLY A 374 1.06 -5.36 33.08
C GLY A 374 -0.09 -4.83 32.21
N ARG A 375 -0.82 -3.83 32.72
CA ARG A 375 -1.97 -3.23 32.00
C ARG A 375 -1.58 -1.89 31.40
N PRO A 376 -1.75 -1.68 30.08
CA PRO A 376 -1.43 -0.40 29.46
C PRO A 376 -2.42 0.68 29.89
N THR A 377 -1.91 1.88 30.13
CA THR A 377 -2.75 3.04 30.49
C THR A 377 -3.21 3.75 29.22
N PRO A 378 -4.53 3.96 29.01
CA PRO A 378 -5.03 4.66 27.84
C PRO A 378 -4.69 6.15 27.86
N LEU A 379 -4.42 6.72 26.68
CA LEU A 379 -4.24 8.16 26.48
C LEU A 379 -5.58 8.90 26.45
N ARG A 380 -5.58 10.17 26.88
CA ARG A 380 -6.71 11.09 26.70
C ARG A 380 -6.50 11.89 25.42
N LEU A 381 -7.05 11.39 24.32
CA LEU A 381 -6.88 11.92 22.97
C LEU A 381 -7.87 13.08 22.68
N PRO A 382 -7.56 13.99 21.72
CA PRO A 382 -6.29 14.12 21.00
C PRO A 382 -5.17 14.71 21.88
N LEU A 383 -3.92 14.32 21.62
CA LEU A 383 -2.75 14.90 22.30
C LEU A 383 -2.35 16.25 21.70
N GLY A 384 -1.71 17.08 22.50
CA GLY A 384 -1.27 18.43 22.09
C GLY A 384 0.23 18.53 21.77
N PHE A 385 0.98 17.43 21.90
CA PHE A 385 2.44 17.48 21.81
C PHE A 385 3.01 16.33 21.00
N LEU A 386 4.11 16.61 20.31
CA LEU A 386 4.97 15.64 19.65
C LEU A 386 6.40 15.83 20.15
N TYR A 387 6.98 14.80 20.75
CA TYR A 387 8.31 14.82 21.32
C TYR A 387 9.26 14.04 20.44
N VAL A 388 10.29 14.70 19.92
CA VAL A 388 11.28 14.09 19.02
C VAL A 388 12.48 13.59 19.82
N HIS A 389 12.86 12.36 19.54
CA HIS A 389 13.99 11.65 20.12
C HIS A 389 14.93 11.13 19.03
N HIS A 390 16.17 10.85 19.42
CA HIS A 390 16.98 9.83 18.76
C HIS A 390 17.13 8.63 19.71
N THR A 391 17.53 7.47 19.20
CA THR A 391 17.78 6.31 20.05
C THR A 391 19.13 6.40 20.75
N TYR A 392 20.14 7.02 20.11
CA TYR A 392 21.56 7.04 20.50
C TYR A 392 22.21 5.65 20.55
N VAL A 393 21.57 4.67 21.19
CA VAL A 393 21.84 3.24 21.10
C VAL A 393 20.50 2.54 20.79
N PRO A 394 20.37 1.81 19.66
CA PRO A 394 21.37 1.62 18.59
C PRO A 394 21.79 2.95 17.93
N SER A 395 23.08 3.07 17.61
CA SER A 395 23.72 4.32 17.18
C SER A 395 23.79 4.48 15.67
N LEU A 396 23.73 3.37 14.93
CA LEU A 396 23.71 3.38 13.48
C LEU A 396 22.25 3.43 12.99
N PRO A 397 21.96 4.16 11.90
CA PRO A 397 20.66 4.07 11.26
C PRO A 397 20.44 2.65 10.71
N CYS A 398 19.26 2.08 10.97
CA CYS A 398 18.84 0.83 10.35
C CYS A 398 18.28 1.11 8.93
N THR A 399 18.72 0.36 7.92
CA THR A 399 18.43 0.66 6.50
C THR A 399 17.67 -0.45 5.77
N THR A 400 17.45 -1.57 6.44
CA THR A 400 16.65 -2.71 5.99
C THR A 400 15.67 -3.09 7.08
N PHE A 401 14.56 -3.72 6.68
CA PHE A 401 13.56 -4.20 7.64
C PHE A 401 14.19 -5.09 8.72
N ALA A 402 14.99 -6.10 8.31
CA ALA A 402 15.66 -7.02 9.24
C ALA A 402 16.56 -6.32 10.29
N LEU A 403 17.27 -5.24 9.91
CA LEU A 403 18.04 -4.45 10.86
C LEU A 403 17.13 -3.66 11.79
N CYS A 404 16.11 -3.00 11.24
CA CYS A 404 15.20 -2.17 12.02
C CYS A 404 14.34 -2.98 13.01
N GLU A 405 13.84 -4.15 12.62
CA GLU A 405 13.13 -5.03 13.54
C GLU A 405 14.03 -5.60 14.64
N ALA A 406 15.30 -5.89 14.33
CA ALA A 406 16.28 -6.29 15.34
C ALA A 406 16.57 -5.17 16.34
N ASP A 407 16.72 -3.94 15.86
CA ASP A 407 16.90 -2.74 16.68
C ASP A 407 15.68 -2.46 17.57
N MET A 408 14.47 -2.57 17.02
CA MET A 408 13.21 -2.45 17.78
C MET A 408 13.15 -3.47 18.93
N ARG A 409 13.42 -4.75 18.65
CA ARG A 409 13.47 -5.80 19.69
C ARG A 409 14.57 -5.55 20.71
N SER A 410 15.74 -5.06 20.27
CA SER A 410 16.85 -4.72 21.17
C SER A 410 16.46 -3.61 22.15
N MET A 411 15.88 -2.52 21.65
CA MET A 411 15.37 -1.43 22.48
C MET A 411 14.27 -1.88 23.43
N GLN A 412 13.33 -2.70 22.96
CA GLN A 412 12.25 -3.22 23.81
C GLN A 412 12.81 -4.08 24.95
N ARG A 413 13.72 -5.01 24.66
CA ARG A 413 14.39 -5.83 25.69
C ARG A 413 15.13 -4.97 26.70
N PHE A 414 15.91 -3.98 26.25
CA PHE A 414 16.58 -3.07 27.17
C PHE A 414 15.58 -2.30 28.06
N HIS A 415 14.49 -1.79 27.49
CA HIS A 415 13.46 -1.10 28.27
C HIS A 415 12.75 -2.02 29.26
N GLN A 416 12.38 -3.24 28.86
CA GLN A 416 11.64 -4.16 29.72
C GLN A 416 12.51 -4.88 30.75
N ASP A 417 13.65 -5.42 30.32
CA ASP A 417 14.50 -6.32 31.12
C ASP A 417 15.54 -5.55 31.92
N THR A 418 16.08 -4.45 31.38
CA THR A 418 17.11 -3.67 32.07
C THR A 418 16.53 -2.49 32.82
N ARG A 419 15.58 -1.75 32.25
CA ARG A 419 14.94 -0.60 32.92
C ARG A 419 13.68 -0.96 33.71
N GLY A 420 13.18 -2.19 33.61
CA GLY A 420 11.96 -2.63 34.30
C GLY A 420 10.68 -1.94 33.81
N TRP A 421 10.68 -1.41 32.59
CA TRP A 421 9.50 -0.76 32.03
C TRP A 421 8.51 -1.79 31.49
N ASN A 422 7.25 -1.37 31.35
CA ASN A 422 6.21 -2.25 30.85
C ASN A 422 6.39 -2.64 29.38
N ASP A 423 7.05 -1.77 28.60
CA ASP A 423 7.25 -1.92 27.15
C ASP A 423 8.28 -0.90 26.65
N ILE A 424 8.61 -0.94 25.36
CA ILE A 424 9.41 0.08 24.68
C ILE A 424 8.91 1.49 25.03
N GLY A 425 9.83 2.43 25.27
CA GLY A 425 9.47 3.75 25.81
C GLY A 425 8.72 4.66 24.82
N TYR A 426 8.99 4.52 23.52
CA TYR A 426 8.49 5.42 22.48
C TYR A 426 7.09 5.03 22.01
N SER A 427 6.32 6.02 21.54
CA SER A 427 5.06 5.78 20.83
C SER A 427 5.35 5.18 19.45
N PHE A 428 6.27 5.80 18.71
CA PHE A 428 6.73 5.37 17.39
C PHE A 428 8.24 5.48 17.26
N VAL A 429 8.81 4.66 16.38
CA VAL A 429 10.23 4.68 16.04
C VAL A 429 10.35 4.69 14.52
N VAL A 430 11.24 5.50 13.95
CA VAL A 430 11.41 5.66 12.50
C VAL A 430 12.78 5.14 12.08
N GLY A 431 12.78 4.18 11.16
CA GLY A 431 13.98 3.64 10.54
C GLY A 431 14.41 4.44 9.31
N SER A 432 15.65 4.27 8.87
CA SER A 432 16.11 4.80 7.58
C SER A 432 15.77 3.88 6.41
N ASP A 433 15.09 2.77 6.67
CA ASP A 433 14.51 1.86 5.68
C ASP A 433 13.21 2.41 5.06
N GLY A 434 12.67 3.53 5.54
CA GLY A 434 11.47 4.17 5.00
C GLY A 434 10.17 3.82 5.74
N TYR A 435 10.25 3.11 6.87
CA TYR A 435 9.07 2.71 7.65
C TYR A 435 9.03 3.35 9.04
N VAL A 436 7.81 3.48 9.55
CA VAL A 436 7.53 3.76 10.96
C VAL A 436 7.24 2.42 11.64
N TYR A 437 7.78 2.23 12.83
CA TYR A 437 7.56 1.07 13.66
C TYR A 437 6.69 1.46 14.86
N GLU A 438 5.59 0.75 15.04
CA GLU A 438 4.71 0.95 16.18
C GLU A 438 5.40 0.49 17.47
N GLY A 439 5.66 1.42 18.39
CA GLY A 439 6.07 1.12 19.76
C GLY A 439 4.84 0.92 20.63
N ARG A 440 4.57 1.85 21.55
CA ARG A 440 3.30 1.88 22.29
C ARG A 440 2.11 2.38 21.47
N GLY A 441 2.38 2.95 20.29
CA GLY A 441 1.36 3.35 19.33
C GLY A 441 0.53 4.55 19.78
N TRP A 442 -0.63 4.70 19.17
CA TRP A 442 -1.50 5.88 19.29
C TRP A 442 -2.34 5.95 20.57
N HIS A 443 -2.60 4.81 21.21
CA HIS A 443 -3.64 4.73 22.23
C HIS A 443 -3.12 4.57 23.66
N TRP A 444 -1.82 4.32 23.85
CA TRP A 444 -1.25 3.96 25.14
C TRP A 444 -0.14 4.92 25.59
N VAL A 445 -0.12 5.22 26.88
CA VAL A 445 0.85 6.14 27.49
C VAL A 445 2.30 5.63 27.33
N GLY A 446 3.18 6.52 26.88
CA GLY A 446 4.62 6.31 26.69
C GLY A 446 5.45 6.13 27.97
N ALA A 447 6.75 5.95 27.79
CA ALA A 447 7.79 6.12 28.82
C ALA A 447 9.04 6.84 28.27
N HIS A 448 8.85 7.72 27.28
CA HIS A 448 9.91 8.39 26.53
C HIS A 448 10.33 9.74 27.14
N THR A 449 9.42 10.47 27.78
CA THR A 449 9.65 11.81 28.32
C THR A 449 9.07 11.92 29.73
N LEU A 450 9.95 11.93 30.73
CA LEU A 450 9.57 11.99 32.14
C LEU A 450 8.58 13.15 32.40
N ARG A 451 7.48 12.87 33.11
CA ARG A 451 6.35 13.79 33.41
C ARG A 451 5.49 14.25 32.22
N HIS A 452 5.84 13.89 30.99
CA HIS A 452 5.14 14.33 29.77
C HIS A 452 4.53 13.20 28.94
N ASN A 453 4.78 11.93 29.32
CA ASN A 453 4.35 10.72 28.61
C ASN A 453 2.84 10.63 28.27
N SER A 454 1.97 11.29 29.04
CA SER A 454 0.51 11.27 28.83
C SER A 454 -0.01 12.48 28.03
N ARG A 455 0.87 13.41 27.64
CA ARG A 455 0.51 14.68 26.98
C ARG A 455 0.91 14.73 25.50
N GLY A 456 1.86 13.90 25.08
CA GLY A 456 2.33 13.86 23.71
C GLY A 456 2.87 12.50 23.27
N PHE A 457 2.98 12.33 21.96
CA PHE A 457 3.59 11.14 21.36
C PHE A 457 5.11 11.30 21.29
N GLY A 458 5.85 10.31 21.77
CA GLY A 458 7.30 10.25 21.62
C GLY A 458 7.70 9.52 20.35
N VAL A 459 8.36 10.20 19.43
CA VAL A 459 8.82 9.66 18.15
C VAL A 459 10.34 9.65 18.12
N ALA A 460 10.95 8.47 17.98
CA ALA A 460 12.40 8.32 17.95
C ALA A 460 12.92 7.99 16.55
N PHE A 461 14.00 8.64 16.14
CA PHE A 461 14.80 8.18 15.00
C PHE A 461 15.82 7.15 15.45
N VAL A 462 15.90 6.01 14.77
CA VAL A 462 16.97 5.02 14.99
C VAL A 462 18.31 5.63 14.56
N GLY A 463 19.23 5.78 15.51
CA GLY A 463 20.59 6.28 15.29
C GLY A 463 21.05 7.34 16.30
N ASN A 464 22.28 7.81 16.10
CA ASN A 464 22.89 8.92 16.83
C ASN A 464 23.02 10.16 15.93
N TYR A 465 22.18 11.17 16.19
CA TYR A 465 22.10 12.40 15.40
C TYR A 465 22.72 13.62 16.12
N THR A 466 23.78 13.39 16.90
CA THR A 466 24.54 14.47 17.50
C THR A 466 25.34 15.26 16.45
N GLY A 467 25.98 14.58 15.50
CA GLY A 467 26.83 15.22 14.47
C GLY A 467 26.32 15.09 13.04
N THR A 468 25.28 14.28 12.80
CA THR A 468 24.72 14.02 11.47
C THR A 468 23.20 14.09 11.51
N LEU A 469 22.56 14.19 10.35
CA LEU A 469 21.10 14.19 10.21
C LEU A 469 20.57 12.78 9.84
N PRO A 470 19.32 12.45 10.22
CA PRO A 470 18.59 11.30 9.68
C PRO A 470 18.43 11.38 8.16
N SER A 471 18.06 10.25 7.54
CA SER A 471 17.71 10.24 6.11
C SER A 471 16.55 11.19 5.82
N GLU A 472 16.55 11.76 4.62
CA GLU A 472 15.50 12.70 4.20
C GLU A 472 14.10 12.07 4.29
N ALA A 473 13.95 10.81 3.87
CA ALA A 473 12.70 10.08 4.00
C ALA A 473 12.20 9.96 5.46
N ALA A 474 13.11 9.73 6.41
CA ALA A 474 12.76 9.69 7.82
C ALA A 474 12.36 11.08 8.34
N LEU A 475 13.08 12.13 7.94
CA LEU A 475 12.77 13.52 8.31
C LEU A 475 11.39 13.93 7.79
N LEU A 476 11.08 13.67 6.52
CA LEU A 476 9.77 13.92 5.92
C LEU A 476 8.65 13.16 6.67
N THR A 477 8.93 11.92 7.07
CA THR A 477 7.98 11.09 7.81
C THR A 477 7.61 11.70 9.16
N VAL A 478 8.59 12.16 9.94
CA VAL A 478 8.34 12.74 11.27
C VAL A 478 7.84 14.19 11.20
N ARG A 479 8.29 14.96 10.21
CA ARG A 479 7.89 16.36 10.02
C ARG A 479 6.45 16.48 9.53
N ASP A 480 6.10 15.70 8.50
CA ASP A 480 4.87 15.91 7.74
C ASP A 480 3.92 14.71 7.86
N LEU A 481 4.34 13.52 7.44
CA LEU A 481 3.41 12.41 7.19
C LEU A 481 2.78 11.87 8.48
N LEU A 482 3.58 11.57 9.50
CA LEU A 482 3.08 10.99 10.75
C LEU A 482 2.16 11.96 11.51
N PRO A 483 2.52 13.25 11.71
CA PRO A 483 1.62 14.22 12.33
C PRO A 483 0.34 14.46 11.52
N SER A 484 0.42 14.61 10.19
CA SER A 484 -0.76 14.78 9.34
C SER A 484 -1.73 13.59 9.47
N CYS A 485 -1.21 12.37 9.53
CA CYS A 485 -2.01 11.17 9.74
C CYS A 485 -2.68 11.18 11.13
N GLY A 486 -1.93 11.54 12.19
CA GLY A 486 -2.45 11.66 13.55
C GLY A 486 -3.52 12.74 13.69
N ILE A 487 -3.38 13.88 13.00
CA ILE A 487 -4.37 14.96 12.98
C ILE A 487 -5.65 14.49 12.31
N ARG A 488 -5.55 13.87 11.13
CA ARG A 488 -6.71 13.37 10.38
C ARG A 488 -7.50 12.32 11.16
N ALA A 489 -6.79 11.45 11.88
CA ALA A 489 -7.40 10.44 12.74
C ALA A 489 -7.96 11.00 14.06
N GLY A 490 -7.83 12.30 14.34
CA GLY A 490 -8.26 12.91 15.59
C GLY A 490 -7.45 12.47 16.82
N LEU A 491 -6.21 12.02 16.60
CA LEU A 491 -5.30 11.53 17.64
C LEU A 491 -4.32 12.62 18.10
N LEU A 492 -4.00 13.56 17.21
CA LEU A 492 -3.12 14.71 17.46
C LEU A 492 -3.90 15.99 17.14
N ARG A 493 -3.73 17.02 17.97
CA ARG A 493 -4.37 18.32 17.72
C ARG A 493 -3.74 19.01 16.51
N PRO A 494 -4.51 19.74 15.67
CA PRO A 494 -3.95 20.53 14.58
C PRO A 494 -2.93 21.59 15.05
N ASP A 495 -3.11 22.13 16.26
CA ASP A 495 -2.25 23.17 16.86
C ASP A 495 -1.14 22.60 17.76
N TYR A 496 -0.79 21.31 17.59
CA TYR A 496 0.19 20.62 18.42
C TYR A 496 1.53 21.37 18.49
N LYS A 497 2.28 21.12 19.56
CA LYS A 497 3.62 21.65 19.77
C LYS A 497 4.65 20.55 19.56
N LEU A 498 5.66 20.85 18.74
CA LEU A 498 6.80 19.98 18.50
C LEU A 498 7.96 20.42 19.38
N LEU A 499 8.51 19.50 20.17
CA LEU A 499 9.67 19.74 21.01
C LEU A 499 10.69 18.61 20.88
N GLY A 500 11.97 18.93 20.99
CA GLY A 500 13.03 17.94 21.22
C GLY A 500 13.07 17.51 22.69
N HIS A 501 13.41 16.25 22.95
CA HIS A 501 13.46 15.70 24.31
C HIS A 501 14.23 16.56 25.33
N ARG A 502 15.36 17.15 24.92
CA ARG A 502 16.21 18.05 25.73
C ARG A 502 15.50 19.28 26.29
N GLN A 503 14.39 19.71 25.70
CA GLN A 503 13.66 20.88 26.18
C GLN A 503 12.87 20.58 27.46
N LEU A 504 12.66 19.31 27.79
CA LEU A 504 11.75 18.86 28.85
C LEU A 504 12.47 18.14 29.99
N VAL A 505 13.65 17.60 29.71
CA VAL A 505 14.48 16.88 30.70
C VAL A 505 15.96 17.13 30.43
N HIS A 506 16.80 16.89 31.44
CA HIS A 506 18.26 16.96 31.29
C HIS A 506 18.77 15.81 30.42
N SER A 507 18.86 16.02 29.10
CA SER A 507 19.35 15.04 28.12
C SER A 507 19.90 15.75 26.88
N ASP A 508 20.87 15.14 26.20
CA ASP A 508 21.34 15.59 24.88
C ASP A 508 20.43 15.12 23.74
N CYS A 509 19.45 14.26 24.00
CA CYS A 509 18.48 13.80 23.01
C CYS A 509 17.65 14.99 22.47
N PRO A 510 17.39 15.14 21.16
CA PRO A 510 17.59 14.18 20.06
C PRO A 510 18.93 14.31 19.31
N GLY A 511 19.97 14.86 19.94
CA GLY A 511 21.26 15.15 19.32
C GLY A 511 21.32 16.57 18.72
N ASN A 512 22.52 17.17 18.71
CA ASN A 512 22.68 18.59 18.35
C ASN A 512 22.30 18.88 16.90
N ALA A 513 22.81 18.11 15.94
CA ALA A 513 22.48 18.30 14.53
C ALA A 513 20.97 18.20 14.27
N LEU A 514 20.32 17.15 14.78
CA LEU A 514 18.87 16.99 14.64
C LEU A 514 18.10 18.10 15.35
N PHE A 515 18.45 18.44 16.59
CA PHE A 515 17.75 19.50 17.33
C PHE A 515 17.84 20.87 16.65
N SER A 516 19.00 21.22 16.09
CA SER A 516 19.16 22.45 15.30
C SER A 516 18.21 22.48 14.11
N LEU A 517 18.06 21.36 13.39
CA LEU A 517 17.09 21.25 12.30
C LEU A 517 15.64 21.33 12.79
N LEU A 518 15.29 20.69 13.91
CA LEU A 518 13.92 20.74 14.46
C LEU A 518 13.48 22.18 14.73
N SER A 519 14.40 23.07 15.09
CA SER A 519 14.08 24.47 15.36
C SER A 519 13.53 25.23 14.14
N THR A 520 13.73 24.70 12.94
CA THR A 520 13.23 25.28 11.69
C THR A 520 11.91 24.64 11.22
N TRP A 521 11.38 23.65 11.93
CA TRP A 521 10.18 22.93 11.52
C TRP A 521 8.90 23.67 11.92
N PRO A 522 7.80 23.48 11.17
CA PRO A 522 6.47 23.85 11.62
C PRO A 522 6.18 23.27 13.00
N HIS A 523 5.37 23.96 13.80
CA HIS A 523 4.98 23.56 15.17
C HIS A 523 6.12 23.52 16.21
N PHE A 524 7.38 23.74 15.84
CA PHE A 524 8.46 23.82 16.81
C PHE A 524 8.19 24.94 17.83
N THR A 525 8.33 24.61 19.11
CA THR A 525 8.10 25.57 20.20
C THR A 525 9.33 25.63 21.09
N ALA A 526 9.85 26.84 21.33
CA ALA A 526 11.05 27.05 22.14
C ALA A 526 10.84 26.71 23.63
N THR A 527 9.63 26.96 24.16
CA THR A 527 9.24 26.71 25.55
C THR A 527 7.90 25.99 25.64
N GLU A 528 7.74 25.12 26.63
CA GLU A 528 6.43 24.55 26.95
C GLU A 528 5.64 25.57 27.80
N ASN A 529 4.76 26.35 27.17
CA ASN A 529 3.81 27.21 27.89
C ASN A 529 2.49 26.47 28.14
#